data_AF-A0A2P2JQ76-F1
#
_entry.id   AF-A0A2P2JQ76-F1
#
_cell.length_a   1.000
_cell.length_b   1.000
_cell.length_c   1.000
_cell.angle_alpha   90.00
_cell.angle_beta   90.00
_cell.angle_gamma   90.00
#
_symmetry.space_group_name_H-M   'P 1'
#
loop_
_entity.id
_entity.type
_entity.pdbx_description
1 polymer ?
#
loop_
_entity_poly.entity_id
_entity_poly.type
_entity_poly.pdbx_seq_one_letter_code
_entity_poly.pdbx_strand_id
1 'polypeptide(L)'
;MCFNLKWKKLSVLLVVWVAFLLLQILKNDVAVCSAWYWVFFCLQFPIAVAVFVYEAVKLYKEHKRRMNTGNTESICGASIAWTPIHISFCALCGILGGTVGGLLGSGGGFILSPLLLEIGVIPEVASATATFVMMFSSSLSVVEFYLLKRFPIPYALYLLAVSILAGFWGQFFVRKLIRILRRASLIVFILSGVIFASALTMGVIGIDRSIAKIHNHEFMGFLGFCTSQ
;
A
#
# COMPACT_ATOMS: atom_id res chain seq x y z
N MET A 1 -6.90 -22.89 16.77
CA MET A 1 -6.27 -21.93 15.83
C MET A 1 -4.77 -22.12 15.87
N CYS A 2 -4.18 -22.80 14.89
CA CYS A 2 -2.71 -22.92 14.83
C CYS A 2 -2.11 -21.60 14.36
N PHE A 3 -1.58 -20.80 15.30
CA PHE A 3 -0.79 -19.61 15.02
C PHE A 3 0.57 -20.02 14.42
N ASN A 4 0.59 -20.38 13.14
CA ASN A 4 1.84 -20.53 12.36
C ASN A 4 2.33 -19.14 11.90
N LEU A 5 2.33 -18.18 12.82
CA LEU A 5 2.74 -16.81 12.56
C LEU A 5 4.26 -16.76 12.65
N LYS A 6 4.90 -16.46 11.51
CA LYS A 6 6.36 -16.26 11.46
C LYS A 6 6.70 -14.92 12.13
N TRP A 7 6.72 -14.90 13.46
CA TRP A 7 6.99 -13.73 14.31
C TRP A 7 8.25 -12.95 13.90
N LYS A 8 9.29 -13.65 13.44
CA LYS A 8 10.50 -13.00 12.91
C LYS A 8 10.21 -12.10 11.70
N LYS A 9 9.31 -12.48 10.79
CA LYS A 9 8.94 -11.67 9.62
C LYS A 9 8.05 -10.50 10.01
N LEU A 10 7.08 -10.73 10.89
CA LEU A 10 6.21 -9.69 11.42
C LEU A 10 7.02 -8.62 12.18
N SER A 11 8.00 -9.06 12.98
CA SER A 11 8.86 -8.18 13.75
C SER A 11 9.68 -7.24 12.88
N VAL A 12 10.22 -7.69 11.74
CA VAL A 12 10.95 -6.81 10.81
C VAL A 12 10.03 -5.70 10.31
N LEU A 13 8.80 -6.04 9.91
CA LEU A 13 7.84 -5.08 9.38
C LEU A 13 7.41 -4.05 10.44
N LEU A 14 7.22 -4.51 11.69
CA LEU A 14 6.89 -3.65 12.83
C LEU A 14 8.04 -2.71 13.19
N VAL A 15 9.29 -3.18 13.16
CA VAL A 15 10.48 -2.34 13.41
C VAL A 15 10.59 -1.24 12.36
N VAL A 16 10.36 -1.56 11.08
CA VAL A 16 10.37 -0.55 10.01
C VAL A 16 9.25 0.47 10.21
N TRP A 17 8.05 0.00 10.54
CA TRP A 17 6.91 0.87 10.83
C TRP A 17 7.20 1.84 11.98
N VAL A 18 7.76 1.34 13.10
CA VAL A 18 8.13 2.17 14.26
C VAL A 18 9.24 3.15 13.90
N ALA A 19 10.25 2.72 13.14
CA ALA A 19 11.34 3.60 12.69
C ALA A 19 10.80 4.75 11.83
N PHE A 20 9.88 4.48 10.90
CA PHE A 20 9.25 5.49 10.07
C PHE A 20 8.41 6.45 10.90
N LEU A 21 7.63 5.93 11.84
CA LEU A 21 6.83 6.74 12.76
C LEU A 21 7.70 7.64 13.64
N LEU A 22 8.81 7.14 14.19
CA LEU A 22 9.75 7.95 14.97
C LEU A 22 10.36 9.08 14.12
N LEU A 23 10.75 8.78 12.88
CA LEU A 23 11.25 9.81 11.96
C LEU A 23 10.18 10.86 11.63
N GLN A 24 8.91 10.46 11.50
CA GLN A 24 7.80 11.39 11.28
C GLN A 24 7.54 12.29 12.49
N ILE A 25 7.60 11.74 13.71
CA ILE A 25 7.47 12.54 14.95
C ILE A 25 8.62 13.55 15.05
N LEU A 26 9.87 13.10 14.89
CA LEU A 26 11.03 13.98 14.93
C LEU A 26 10.98 15.07 13.85
N LYS A 27 10.50 14.72 12.65
CA LYS A 27 10.31 15.68 11.56
C LYS A 27 9.25 16.74 11.90
N ASN A 28 8.22 16.39 12.67
CA ASN A 28 7.14 17.31 13.06
C ASN A 28 7.60 18.41 14.03
N ASP A 29 8.60 18.13 14.87
CA ASP A 29 9.17 19.12 15.80
C ASP A 29 10.18 20.08 15.15
N VAL A 30 10.57 19.84 13.90
CA VAL A 30 11.56 20.64 13.16
C VAL A 30 10.87 21.66 12.25
N ALA A 31 11.38 22.88 12.21
CA ALA A 31 10.91 23.93 11.32
C ALA A 31 10.97 23.48 9.85
N VAL A 32 9.87 23.73 9.13
CA VAL A 32 9.73 23.44 7.69
C VAL A 32 10.84 24.17 6.92
N CYS A 33 11.47 23.49 5.95
CA CYS A 33 12.58 24.02 5.14
C CYS A 33 13.94 24.19 5.86
N SER A 34 14.10 23.72 7.11
CA SER A 34 15.41 23.62 7.76
C SER A 34 16.27 22.49 7.15
N ALA A 35 17.60 22.60 7.23
CA ALA A 35 18.51 21.53 6.80
C ALA A 35 18.19 20.19 7.48
N TRP A 36 17.79 20.22 8.76
CA TRP A 36 17.40 19.04 9.53
C TRP A 36 16.11 18.38 9.01
N TYR A 37 15.16 19.17 8.50
CA TYR A 37 13.94 18.64 7.89
C TYR A 37 14.26 17.79 6.65
N TRP A 38 15.17 18.29 5.80
CA TRP A 38 15.63 17.56 4.62
C TRP A 38 16.43 16.32 4.99
N VAL A 39 17.25 16.38 6.05
CA VAL A 39 17.98 15.20 6.56
C VAL A 39 17.00 14.10 6.99
N PHE A 40 15.99 14.40 7.81
CA PHE A 40 15.01 13.40 8.26
C PHE A 40 14.15 12.85 7.12
N PHE A 41 13.76 13.70 6.15
CA PHE A 41 13.05 13.26 4.96
C PHE A 41 13.91 12.35 4.09
N CYS A 42 15.14 12.76 3.79
CA CYS A 42 16.08 11.96 3.01
C CYS A 42 16.44 10.65 3.70
N LEU A 43 16.45 10.59 5.04
CA LEU A 43 16.77 9.40 5.84
C LEU A 43 15.72 8.28 5.72
N GLN A 44 14.48 8.59 5.35
CA GLN A 44 13.45 7.56 5.13
C GLN A 44 13.75 6.69 3.90
N PHE A 45 14.30 7.28 2.83
CA PHE A 45 14.68 6.55 1.62
C PHE A 45 15.74 5.46 1.81
N PRO A 46 16.92 5.71 2.43
CA PRO A 46 17.93 4.67 2.62
C PRO A 46 17.44 3.56 3.55
N ILE A 47 16.59 3.86 4.54
CA ILE A 47 16.01 2.81 5.40
C ILE A 47 15.07 1.92 4.57
N ALA A 48 14.20 2.50 3.75
CA ALA A 48 13.33 1.73 2.84
C ALA A 48 14.15 0.87 1.88
N VAL A 49 15.15 1.47 1.22
CA VAL A 49 16.00 0.79 0.25
C VAL A 49 16.82 -0.33 0.90
N ALA A 50 17.39 -0.10 2.08
CA ALA A 50 18.17 -1.10 2.80
C ALA A 50 17.32 -2.33 3.16
N VAL A 51 16.12 -2.12 3.69
CA VAL A 51 15.18 -3.21 4.03
C VAL A 51 14.72 -3.94 2.78
N PHE A 52 14.39 -3.20 1.71
CA PHE A 52 13.97 -3.79 0.45
C PHE A 52 15.06 -4.66 -0.16
N VAL A 53 16.30 -4.14 -0.26
CA VAL A 53 17.46 -4.87 -0.78
C VAL A 53 17.76 -6.10 0.09
N TYR A 54 17.69 -5.98 1.42
CA TYR A 54 17.89 -7.11 2.32
C TYR A 54 16.89 -8.24 2.09
N GLU A 55 15.58 -7.93 2.06
CA GLU A 55 14.55 -8.96 1.80
C GLU A 55 14.60 -9.48 0.35
N ALA A 56 14.94 -8.64 -0.63
CA ALA A 56 15.12 -9.06 -2.02
C ALA A 56 16.29 -10.04 -2.18
N VAL A 57 17.45 -9.76 -1.58
CA VAL A 57 18.64 -10.63 -1.62
C VAL A 57 18.35 -11.95 -0.90
N LYS A 58 17.69 -11.88 0.26
CA LYS A 58 17.28 -13.07 1.02
C LYS A 58 16.31 -13.94 0.22
N LEU A 59 15.32 -13.33 -0.43
CA LEU A 59 14.35 -14.03 -1.28
C LEU A 59 15.01 -14.67 -2.49
N TYR A 60 15.93 -13.95 -3.15
CA TYR A 60 16.71 -14.47 -4.27
C TYR A 60 17.62 -15.64 -3.85
N LYS A 61 18.32 -15.51 -2.72
CA LYS A 61 19.19 -16.58 -2.17
C LYS A 61 18.39 -17.81 -1.78
N GLU A 62 17.22 -17.62 -1.18
CA GLU A 62 16.32 -18.72 -0.82
C GLU A 62 15.74 -19.41 -2.05
N HIS A 63 15.36 -18.66 -3.08
CA HIS A 63 14.93 -19.21 -4.37
C HIS A 63 16.04 -20.02 -5.07
N LYS A 64 17.26 -19.47 -5.15
CA LYS A 64 18.43 -20.17 -5.71
C LYS A 64 18.73 -21.46 -4.95
N ARG A 65 18.63 -21.45 -3.62
CA ARG A 65 18.80 -22.65 -2.78
C ARG A 65 17.73 -23.71 -3.09
N ARG A 66 16.46 -23.32 -3.21
CA ARG A 66 15.35 -24.23 -3.55
C ARG A 66 15.55 -24.90 -4.91
N MET A 67 15.92 -24.12 -5.92
CA MET A 67 16.18 -24.60 -7.27
C MET A 67 17.35 -25.62 -7.30
N ASN A 68 18.40 -25.38 -6.52
CA ASN A 68 19.55 -26.29 -6.43
C ASN A 68 19.24 -27.61 -5.68
N THR A 69 18.30 -27.61 -4.73
CA THR A 69 17.90 -28.83 -4.00
C THR A 69 16.88 -29.71 -4.74
N GLY A 70 16.43 -29.30 -5.94
CA GLY A 70 15.43 -30.05 -6.73
C GLY A 70 14.05 -30.19 -6.07
N ASN A 71 13.84 -29.59 -4.90
CA ASN A 71 12.60 -29.70 -4.15
C ASN A 71 11.65 -28.60 -4.61
N THR A 72 10.86 -28.90 -5.63
CA THR A 72 9.76 -28.06 -6.13
C THR A 72 8.59 -28.13 -5.15
N GLU A 73 8.79 -27.68 -3.90
CA GLU A 73 7.66 -27.43 -3.02
C GLU A 73 6.81 -26.33 -3.65
N SER A 74 5.74 -26.74 -4.31
CA SER A 74 4.70 -25.84 -4.77
C SER A 74 4.09 -25.20 -3.53
N ILE A 75 4.38 -23.92 -3.30
CA ILE A 75 3.68 -23.17 -2.26
C ILE A 75 2.23 -23.02 -2.75
N CYS A 76 1.37 -23.91 -2.24
CA CYS A 76 -0.05 -23.99 -2.58
C CYS A 76 -0.35 -24.18 -4.09
N GLY A 77 0.48 -24.89 -4.85
CA GLY A 77 0.18 -25.19 -6.26
C GLY A 77 0.56 -24.10 -7.28
N ALA A 78 1.25 -23.05 -6.86
CA ALA A 78 1.86 -22.05 -7.76
C ALA A 78 3.39 -22.15 -7.73
N SER A 79 4.03 -22.32 -8.89
CA SER A 79 5.50 -22.25 -9.03
C SER A 79 5.91 -20.80 -9.25
N ILE A 80 6.21 -20.08 -8.17
CA ILE A 80 6.68 -18.69 -8.27
C ILE A 80 8.19 -18.70 -8.51
N ALA A 81 8.59 -18.39 -9.75
CA ALA A 81 9.98 -18.15 -10.09
C ALA A 81 10.41 -16.77 -9.58
N TRP A 82 11.12 -16.70 -8.46
CA TRP A 82 11.68 -15.45 -7.93
C TRP A 82 12.97 -15.09 -8.68
N THR A 83 12.82 -14.80 -9.97
CA THR A 83 13.88 -14.30 -10.84
C THR A 83 14.15 -12.83 -10.50
N PRO A 84 15.40 -12.33 -10.63
CA PRO A 84 15.72 -10.90 -10.44
C PRO A 84 14.83 -9.96 -11.26
N ILE A 85 14.39 -10.40 -12.45
CA ILE A 85 13.45 -9.67 -13.31
C ILE A 85 12.09 -9.46 -12.60
N HIS A 86 11.49 -10.52 -12.04
CA HIS A 86 10.21 -10.42 -11.33
C HIS A 86 10.33 -9.58 -10.05
N ILE A 87 11.45 -9.69 -9.32
CA ILE A 87 11.70 -8.88 -8.13
C ILE A 87 11.83 -7.40 -8.51
N SER A 88 12.58 -7.08 -9.58
CA SER A 88 12.72 -5.72 -10.07
C SER A 88 11.41 -5.14 -10.60
N PHE A 89 10.61 -5.94 -11.30
CA PHE A 89 9.27 -5.55 -11.74
C PHE A 89 8.36 -5.26 -10.55
N CYS A 90 8.36 -6.12 -9.54
CA CYS A 90 7.61 -5.92 -8.30
C CYS A 90 8.05 -4.64 -7.55
N ALA A 91 9.35 -4.34 -7.55
CA ALA A 91 9.89 -3.10 -6.99
C ALA A 91 9.31 -1.85 -7.70
N LEU A 92 9.36 -1.85 -9.03
CA LEU A 92 8.89 -0.73 -9.84
C LEU A 92 7.38 -0.51 -9.67
N CYS A 93 6.60 -1.59 -9.78
CA CYS A 93 5.16 -1.55 -9.55
C CYS A 93 4.81 -1.20 -8.10
N GLY A 94 5.63 -1.60 -7.13
CA GLY A 94 5.48 -1.22 -5.72
C GLY A 94 5.71 0.27 -5.49
N ILE A 95 6.73 0.87 -6.12
CA ILE A 95 6.98 2.31 -6.06
C ILE A 95 5.82 3.08 -6.71
N LEU A 96 5.45 2.72 -7.94
CA LEU A 96 4.33 3.35 -8.65
C LEU A 96 3.01 3.17 -7.88
N GLY A 97 2.77 1.98 -7.34
CA GLY A 97 1.58 1.69 -6.57
C GLY A 97 1.55 2.40 -5.22
N GLY A 98 2.70 2.56 -4.59
CA GLY A 98 2.86 3.33 -3.36
C GLY A 98 2.68 4.83 -3.57
N THR A 99 3.24 5.40 -4.64
CA THR A 99 3.07 6.83 -4.94
C THR A 99 1.62 7.15 -5.29
N VAL A 100 0.99 6.39 -6.19
CA VAL A 100 -0.43 6.57 -6.54
C VAL A 100 -1.31 6.29 -5.32
N GLY A 101 -1.04 5.22 -4.57
CA GLY A 101 -1.78 4.89 -3.35
C GLY A 101 -1.64 5.91 -2.23
N GLY A 102 -0.49 6.57 -2.11
CA GLY A 102 -0.25 7.68 -1.18
C GLY A 102 -0.98 8.95 -1.61
N LEU A 103 -0.93 9.30 -2.90
CA LEU A 103 -1.64 10.46 -3.46
C LEU A 103 -3.16 10.32 -3.34
N LEU A 104 -3.69 9.11 -3.57
CA LEU A 104 -5.11 8.80 -3.45
C LEU A 104 -5.55 8.52 -1.99
N GLY A 105 -4.60 8.33 -1.07
CA GLY A 105 -4.89 7.96 0.32
C GLY A 105 -5.46 6.55 0.52
N SER A 106 -5.29 5.64 -0.45
CA SER A 106 -5.90 4.30 -0.46
C SER A 106 -4.95 3.17 0.00
N GLY A 107 -3.68 3.47 0.29
CA GLY A 107 -2.74 2.50 0.88
C GLY A 107 -2.11 1.48 -0.09
N GLY A 108 -2.16 1.73 -1.42
CA GLY A 108 -1.34 1.05 -2.45
C GLY A 108 -1.64 -0.43 -2.76
N GLY A 109 -2.37 -1.16 -1.91
CA GLY A 109 -2.61 -2.60 -2.12
C GLY A 109 -3.54 -2.94 -3.28
N PHE A 110 -4.31 -1.98 -3.79
CA PHE A 110 -5.13 -2.18 -5.00
C PHE A 110 -4.28 -2.45 -6.25
N ILE A 111 -3.03 -1.94 -6.31
CA ILE A 111 -2.07 -2.24 -7.39
C ILE A 111 -1.30 -3.53 -7.10
N LEU A 112 -1.00 -3.80 -5.83
CA LEU A 112 -0.28 -5.01 -5.43
C LEU A 112 -1.10 -6.29 -5.66
N SER A 113 -2.42 -6.23 -5.54
CA SER A 113 -3.29 -7.41 -5.71
C SER A 113 -3.26 -8.01 -7.12
N PRO A 114 -3.48 -7.26 -8.22
CA PRO A 114 -3.37 -7.80 -9.59
C PRO A 114 -1.92 -8.17 -9.96
N LEU A 115 -0.94 -7.43 -9.46
CA LEU A 115 0.48 -7.74 -9.67
C LEU A 115 0.86 -9.13 -9.13
N LEU A 116 0.41 -9.45 -7.92
CA LEU A 116 0.66 -10.77 -7.33
C LEU A 116 -0.03 -11.89 -8.14
N LEU A 117 -1.19 -11.62 -8.72
CA LEU A 117 -1.86 -12.56 -9.63
C LEU A 117 -1.07 -12.79 -10.92
N GLU A 118 -0.47 -11.74 -11.49
CA GLU A 118 0.37 -11.84 -12.70
C GLU A 118 1.65 -12.65 -12.46
N ILE A 119 2.20 -12.56 -11.24
CA ILE A 119 3.34 -13.38 -10.79
C ILE A 119 2.93 -14.85 -10.52
N GLY A 120 1.65 -15.18 -10.68
CA GLY A 120 1.10 -16.54 -10.51
C GLY A 120 0.74 -16.88 -9.08
N VAL A 121 0.65 -15.91 -8.17
CA VAL A 121 0.17 -16.15 -6.80
C VAL A 121 -1.32 -16.43 -6.82
N ILE A 122 -1.75 -17.36 -5.97
CA ILE A 122 -3.16 -17.73 -5.81
C ILE A 122 -3.95 -16.49 -5.33
N PRO A 123 -5.13 -16.21 -5.90
CA PRO A 123 -5.93 -15.01 -5.59
C PRO A 123 -6.19 -14.79 -4.11
N GLU A 124 -6.41 -15.86 -3.36
CA GLU A 124 -6.69 -15.79 -1.93
C GLU A 124 -5.46 -15.28 -1.13
N VAL A 125 -4.27 -15.80 -1.45
CA VAL A 125 -3.02 -15.37 -0.80
C VAL A 125 -2.61 -13.98 -1.26
N ALA A 126 -2.80 -13.67 -2.55
CA ALA A 126 -2.53 -12.34 -3.11
C ALA A 126 -3.39 -11.26 -2.44
N SER A 127 -4.69 -11.50 -2.32
CA SER A 127 -5.64 -10.59 -1.65
C SER A 127 -5.30 -10.38 -0.18
N ALA A 128 -4.98 -11.46 0.55
CA ALA A 128 -4.56 -11.37 1.95
C ALA A 128 -3.26 -10.55 2.11
N THR A 129 -2.28 -10.78 1.22
CA THR A 129 -0.99 -10.05 1.23
C THR A 129 -1.19 -8.56 0.93
N ALA A 130 -2.01 -8.23 -0.08
CA ALA A 130 -2.33 -6.85 -0.42
C ALA A 130 -3.05 -6.12 0.73
N THR A 131 -3.99 -6.79 1.39
CA THR A 131 -4.72 -6.23 2.54
C THR A 131 -3.81 -5.97 3.73
N PHE A 132 -2.86 -6.87 3.97
CA PHE A 132 -1.84 -6.70 5.00
C PHE A 132 -0.95 -5.49 4.71
N VAL A 133 -0.48 -5.32 3.47
CA VAL A 133 0.31 -4.14 3.07
C VAL A 133 -0.51 -2.85 3.22
N MET A 134 -1.79 -2.86 2.82
CA MET A 134 -2.68 -1.71 3.00
C MET A 134 -2.83 -1.33 4.47
N MET A 135 -3.01 -2.29 5.37
CA MET A 135 -3.12 -2.03 6.81
C MET A 135 -1.89 -1.31 7.36
N PHE A 136 -0.68 -1.74 6.99
CA PHE A 136 0.55 -1.09 7.44
C PHE A 136 0.76 0.29 6.83
N SER A 137 0.49 0.45 5.53
CA SER A 137 0.63 1.74 4.85
C SER A 137 -0.39 2.77 5.37
N SER A 138 -1.67 2.40 5.44
CA SER A 138 -2.73 3.27 5.92
C SER A 138 -2.55 3.66 7.40
N SER A 139 -2.06 2.76 8.25
CA SER A 139 -1.79 3.12 9.66
C SER A 139 -0.69 4.16 9.80
N LEU A 140 0.38 4.10 8.99
CA LEU A 140 1.39 5.16 8.94
C LEU A 140 0.77 6.49 8.50
N SER A 141 -0.03 6.49 7.43
CA SER A 141 -0.67 7.70 6.93
C SER A 141 -1.62 8.33 7.95
N VAL A 142 -2.39 7.54 8.70
CA VAL A 142 -3.29 8.07 9.74
C VAL A 142 -2.51 8.78 10.85
N VAL A 143 -1.41 8.17 11.32
CA VAL A 143 -0.55 8.80 12.34
C VAL A 143 0.09 10.06 11.78
N GLU A 144 0.59 10.03 10.56
CA GLU A 144 1.16 11.21 9.89
C GLU A 144 0.14 12.36 9.78
N PHE A 145 -1.06 12.09 9.26
CA PHE A 145 -2.11 13.11 9.15
C PHE A 145 -2.58 13.64 10.51
N TYR A 146 -2.54 12.81 11.55
CA TYR A 146 -2.83 13.23 12.92
C TYR A 146 -1.75 14.19 13.44
N LEU A 147 -0.47 13.88 13.24
CA LEU A 147 0.66 14.72 13.66
C LEU A 147 0.65 16.08 12.94
N LEU A 148 0.34 16.10 11.63
CA LEU A 148 0.21 17.34 10.86
C LEU A 148 -1.00 18.21 11.26
N LYS A 149 -1.82 17.78 12.24
CA LYS A 149 -3.05 18.48 12.71
C LYS A 149 -4.00 18.90 11.58
N ARG A 150 -3.97 18.20 10.44
CA ARG A 150 -4.67 18.62 9.21
C ARG A 150 -6.17 18.35 9.23
N PHE A 151 -6.69 17.67 10.26
CA PHE A 151 -8.07 17.21 10.32
C PHE A 151 -8.75 17.42 11.69
N PRO A 152 -10.02 17.84 11.71
CA PRO A 152 -10.84 17.78 12.90
C PRO A 152 -11.14 16.33 13.29
N ILE A 153 -10.68 15.92 14.48
CA ILE A 153 -10.86 14.58 15.06
C ILE A 153 -12.31 14.03 15.02
N PRO A 154 -13.39 14.81 15.26
CA PRO A 154 -14.74 14.25 15.28
C PRO A 154 -15.19 13.70 13.91
N TYR A 155 -14.83 14.37 12.82
CA TYR A 155 -15.16 13.89 11.47
C TYR A 155 -14.38 12.62 11.11
N ALA A 156 -13.13 12.50 11.57
CA ALA A 156 -12.32 11.31 11.36
C ALA A 156 -12.93 10.08 12.05
N LEU A 157 -13.40 10.22 13.30
CA LEU A 157 -14.06 9.13 14.02
C LEU A 157 -15.37 8.69 13.36
N TYR A 158 -16.17 9.64 12.88
CA TYR A 158 -17.39 9.34 12.14
C TYR A 158 -17.10 8.55 10.86
N LEU A 159 -16.16 9.03 10.03
CA LEU A 159 -15.79 8.36 8.78
C LEU A 159 -15.15 6.98 9.03
N LEU A 160 -14.40 6.82 10.13
CA LEU A 160 -13.85 5.54 10.55
C LEU A 160 -14.96 4.54 10.89
N ALA A 161 -15.98 4.95 11.65
CA ALA A 161 -17.11 4.08 11.97
C ALA A 161 -17.88 3.64 10.72
N VAL A 162 -18.17 4.58 9.81
CA VAL A 162 -18.84 4.28 8.53
C VAL A 162 -17.98 3.34 7.68
N SER A 163 -16.67 3.55 7.64
CA SER A 163 -15.73 2.72 6.86
C SER A 163 -15.61 1.30 7.41
N ILE A 164 -15.64 1.12 8.73
CA ILE A 164 -15.65 -0.22 9.37
C ILE A 164 -16.94 -0.96 9.02
N LEU A 165 -18.10 -0.30 9.12
CA LEU A 165 -19.40 -0.90 8.78
C LEU A 165 -19.46 -1.28 7.29
N ALA A 166 -19.07 -0.36 6.41
CA ALA A 166 -19.02 -0.60 4.97
C ALA A 166 -18.03 -1.72 4.61
N GLY A 167 -16.85 -1.73 5.23
CA GLY A 167 -15.84 -2.77 5.04
C GLY A 167 -16.32 -4.13 5.53
N PHE A 168 -16.96 -4.20 6.70
CA PHE A 168 -17.52 -5.43 7.24
C PHE A 168 -18.59 -6.00 6.30
N TRP A 169 -19.56 -5.18 5.87
CA TRP A 169 -20.61 -5.63 4.97
C TRP A 169 -20.11 -5.96 3.57
N GLY A 170 -19.22 -5.14 3.02
CA GLY A 170 -18.60 -5.39 1.72
C GLY A 170 -17.82 -6.71 1.72
N GLN A 171 -16.98 -6.95 2.72
CA GLN A 171 -16.21 -8.19 2.83
C GLN A 171 -17.09 -9.42 3.09
N PHE A 172 -18.18 -9.28 3.86
CA PHE A 172 -19.14 -10.35 4.07
C PHE A 172 -19.86 -10.71 2.75
N PHE A 173 -20.35 -9.70 2.03
CA PHE A 173 -21.01 -9.89 0.75
C PHE A 173 -20.09 -10.52 -0.28
N VAL A 174 -18.87 -9.98 -0.44
CA VAL A 174 -17.86 -10.52 -1.37
C VAL A 174 -17.49 -11.94 -1.02
N ARG A 175 -17.27 -12.28 0.27
CA ARG A 175 -16.97 -13.66 0.68
C ARG A 175 -18.14 -14.61 0.42
N LYS A 176 -19.37 -14.19 0.67
CA LYS A 176 -20.56 -14.98 0.38
C LYS A 176 -20.70 -15.22 -1.13
N LEU A 177 -20.45 -14.19 -1.95
CA LEU A 177 -20.48 -14.25 -3.40
C LEU A 177 -19.41 -15.19 -3.96
N ILE A 178 -18.17 -15.13 -3.44
CA ILE A 178 -17.08 -16.04 -3.80
C ILE A 178 -17.45 -17.49 -3.47
N ARG A 179 -18.04 -17.74 -2.30
CA ARG A 179 -18.46 -19.09 -1.88
C ARG A 179 -19.55 -19.67 -2.79
N ILE A 180 -20.48 -18.83 -3.26
CA ILE A 180 -21.55 -19.25 -4.19
C ILE A 180 -20.98 -19.53 -5.58
N LEU A 181 -20.07 -18.69 -6.09
CA LEU A 181 -19.67 -18.71 -7.50
C LEU A 181 -18.45 -19.60 -7.80
N ARG A 182 -17.60 -19.91 -6.81
CA ARG A 182 -16.47 -20.86 -6.85
C ARG A 182 -15.48 -20.76 -8.03
N ARG A 183 -15.53 -19.72 -8.88
CA ARG A 183 -14.62 -19.51 -10.03
C ARG A 183 -13.70 -18.31 -9.80
N ALA A 184 -12.39 -18.53 -9.97
CA ALA A 184 -11.36 -17.50 -9.80
C ALA A 184 -11.48 -16.34 -10.80
N SER A 185 -11.96 -16.59 -12.02
CA SER A 185 -12.11 -15.57 -13.07
C SER A 185 -13.09 -14.45 -12.70
N LEU A 186 -14.12 -14.75 -11.91
CA LEU A 186 -15.12 -13.77 -11.48
C LEU A 186 -14.57 -12.80 -10.43
N ILE A 187 -13.60 -13.23 -9.61
CA ILE A 187 -12.92 -12.35 -8.64
C ILE A 187 -12.15 -11.26 -9.39
N VAL A 188 -11.43 -11.65 -10.45
CA VAL A 188 -10.70 -10.71 -11.31
C VAL A 188 -11.66 -9.74 -12.00
N PHE A 189 -12.81 -10.21 -12.49
CA PHE A 189 -13.82 -9.36 -13.12
C PHE A 189 -14.45 -8.34 -12.16
N ILE A 190 -14.73 -8.73 -10.91
CA ILE A 190 -15.24 -7.81 -9.88
C ILE A 190 -14.15 -6.78 -9.53
N LEU A 191 -12.90 -7.23 -9.32
CA LEU A 191 -11.77 -6.34 -9.03
C LEU A 191 -11.57 -5.32 -10.15
N SER A 192 -11.54 -5.75 -11.41
CA SER A 192 -11.38 -4.86 -12.55
C SER A 192 -12.56 -3.88 -12.68
N GLY A 193 -13.79 -4.35 -12.47
CA GLY A 193 -14.99 -3.51 -12.47
C GLY A 193 -14.94 -2.42 -11.40
N VAL A 194 -14.54 -2.75 -10.17
CA VAL A 194 -14.39 -1.77 -9.07
C VAL A 194 -13.26 -0.77 -9.39
N ILE A 195 -12.12 -1.23 -9.91
CA ILE A 195 -11.01 -0.35 -10.31
C ILE A 195 -11.47 0.60 -11.43
N PHE A 196 -12.18 0.10 -12.44
CA PHE A 196 -12.68 0.89 -13.55
C PHE A 196 -13.69 1.96 -13.09
N ALA A 197 -14.66 1.58 -12.26
CA ALA A 197 -15.62 2.52 -11.68
C ALA A 197 -14.93 3.57 -10.79
N SER A 198 -13.93 3.17 -10.01
CA SER A 198 -13.13 4.08 -9.19
C SER A 198 -12.34 5.07 -10.05
N ALA A 199 -11.73 4.60 -11.15
CA ALA A 199 -10.99 5.45 -12.07
C ALA A 199 -11.89 6.46 -12.78
N LEU A 200 -13.08 6.03 -13.24
CA LEU A 200 -14.06 6.92 -13.85
C LEU A 200 -14.56 7.98 -12.87
N THR A 201 -14.98 7.57 -11.66
CA THR A 201 -15.51 8.51 -10.66
C THR A 201 -14.46 9.52 -10.20
N MET A 202 -13.23 9.07 -9.89
CA MET A 202 -12.11 9.96 -9.58
C MET A 202 -11.75 10.88 -10.75
N GLY A 203 -11.74 10.36 -11.98
CA GLY A 203 -11.46 11.14 -13.19
C GLY A 203 -12.49 12.24 -13.43
N VAL A 204 -13.78 11.91 -13.36
CA VAL A 204 -14.87 12.85 -13.55
C VAL A 204 -14.86 13.93 -12.47
N ILE A 205 -14.78 13.55 -11.19
CA ILE A 205 -14.74 14.51 -10.07
C ILE A 205 -13.48 15.38 -10.14
N GLY A 206 -12.35 14.81 -10.56
CA GLY A 206 -11.09 15.53 -10.73
C GLY A 206 -11.17 16.58 -11.83
N ILE A 207 -11.73 16.23 -12.99
CA ILE A 207 -11.92 17.16 -14.12
C ILE A 207 -12.89 18.27 -13.73
N ASP A 208 -14.05 17.93 -13.17
CA ASP A 208 -15.08 18.89 -12.77
C ASP A 208 -14.52 19.93 -11.77
N ARG A 209 -13.85 19.46 -10.71
CA ARG A 209 -13.19 20.35 -9.74
C ARG A 209 -12.09 21.19 -10.35
N SER A 210 -11.34 20.66 -11.31
CA SER A 210 -10.25 21.40 -11.97
C SER A 210 -10.81 22.52 -12.84
N ILE A 211 -11.86 22.24 -13.62
CA ILE A 211 -12.54 23.24 -14.45
C ILE A 211 -13.18 24.32 -13.57
N ALA A 212 -13.87 23.94 -12.50
CA ALA A 212 -14.47 24.88 -11.56
C ALA A 212 -13.43 25.83 -10.93
N LYS A 213 -12.27 25.31 -10.50
CA LYS A 213 -11.18 26.14 -9.96
C LYS A 213 -10.56 27.07 -11.00
N ILE A 214 -10.39 26.61 -12.24
CA ILE A 214 -9.89 27.45 -13.35
C ILE A 214 -10.84 28.62 -13.60
N HIS A 215 -12.16 28.35 -13.64
CA HIS A 215 -13.18 29.36 -13.87
C HIS A 215 -13.26 30.40 -12.74
N ASN A 216 -13.07 29.98 -11.49
CA ASN A 216 -13.11 30.86 -10.33
C ASN A 216 -11.78 31.61 -10.08
N HIS A 217 -10.77 31.47 -10.97
CA HIS A 217 -9.41 31.96 -10.77
C HIS A 217 -8.80 31.58 -9.39
N GLU A 218 -9.22 30.43 -8.85
CA GLU A 218 -8.73 29.95 -7.56
C GLU A 218 -7.37 29.26 -7.71
N PHE A 219 -6.50 29.46 -6.72
CA PHE A 219 -5.17 28.87 -6.69
C PHE A 219 -5.27 27.33 -6.69
N MET A 220 -4.59 26.66 -7.61
CA MET A 220 -4.66 25.19 -7.76
C MET A 220 -3.98 24.39 -6.63
N GLY A 221 -3.50 25.05 -5.57
CA GLY A 221 -2.91 24.40 -4.39
C GLY A 221 -1.42 24.08 -4.51
N PHE A 222 -0.75 24.46 -5.60
CA PHE A 222 0.71 24.41 -5.70
C PHE A 222 1.32 25.61 -4.98
N LEU A 223 1.34 25.58 -3.64
CA LEU A 223 2.19 26.50 -2.88
C LEU A 223 3.63 26.00 -2.88
N GLY A 224 4.59 26.93 -2.92
CA GLY A 224 6.00 26.59 -2.74
C GLY A 224 6.22 26.01 -1.35
N PHE A 225 6.92 24.86 -1.27
CA PHE A 225 7.17 24.12 -0.02
C PHE A 225 7.77 24.98 1.11
N CYS A 226 8.41 26.11 0.79
CA CYS A 226 9.04 27.02 1.72
C CYS A 226 8.42 28.43 1.73
N THR A 227 7.36 28.69 0.93
CA THR A 227 6.82 30.04 0.71
C THR A 227 5.47 30.27 1.41
N SER A 228 5.00 29.31 2.20
CA SER A 228 3.71 29.43 2.88
C SER A 228 3.75 28.90 4.30
N GLN A 229 3.99 29.82 5.22
CA GLN A 229 3.20 29.90 6.42
C GLN A 229 2.51 31.27 6.43
#